data_AF-X0VPB7-F1
#
_entry.id   AF-X0VPB7-F1
#
_cell.length_a   1.000
_cell.length_b   1.000
_cell.length_c   1.000
_cell.angle_alpha   90.00
_cell.angle_beta   90.00
_cell.angle_gamma   90.00
#
_symmetry.space_group_name_H-M   'P 1'
#
loop_
_entity.id
_entity.type
_entity.pdbx_description
1 polymer ?
#
loop_
_entity_poly.entity_id
_entity_poly.type
_entity_poly.pdbx_seq_one_letter_code
_entity_poly.pdbx_strand_id
1 'polypeptide(L)' 'MTAFNPTTTDPALESVTLLDVRQLAQLLGINIRSCWRLSALAEGGHGDFPKPLRITPKTVRWRLTDVRGYIEALAGGNA' A
#
# COMPACT_ATOMS: atom_id res chain seq x y z
N MET A 1 23.46 6.89 -23.96
CA MET A 1 22.09 7.10 -23.43
C MET A 1 21.69 5.82 -22.71
N THR A 2 21.87 5.76 -21.40
CA THR A 2 21.58 4.57 -20.59
C THR A 2 20.11 4.58 -20.21
N ALA A 3 19.37 3.53 -20.56
CA ALA A 3 17.96 3.40 -20.23
C ALA A 3 17.78 3.31 -18.71
N PHE A 4 16.90 4.15 -18.15
CA PHE A 4 16.40 3.99 -16.79
C PHE A 4 15.58 2.70 -16.75
N ASN A 5 16.05 1.69 -16.03
CA ASN A 5 15.39 0.40 -15.89
C ASN A 5 14.63 0.38 -14.55
N PRO A 6 13.31 0.67 -14.51
CA PRO A 6 12.56 0.91 -13.27
C PRO A 6 12.36 -0.34 -12.40
N THR A 7 12.84 -1.51 -12.84
CA THR A 7 12.59 -2.79 -12.16
C THR A 7 13.53 -3.04 -10.98
N THR A 8 14.59 -2.24 -10.81
CA THR A 8 15.41 -2.31 -9.59
C THR A 8 14.62 -1.62 -8.48
N THR A 9 13.89 -2.41 -7.70
CA THR A 9 13.28 -1.92 -6.47
C THR A 9 14.41 -1.60 -5.50
N ASP A 10 14.81 -0.34 -5.44
CA ASP A 10 15.73 0.15 -4.41
C ASP A 10 14.97 0.18 -3.08
N PRO A 11 15.39 -0.60 -2.07
CA PRO A 11 14.71 -0.66 -0.78
C PRO A 11 14.62 0.70 -0.10
N ALA A 12 15.55 1.63 -0.37
CA ALA A 12 15.48 2.99 0.17
C ALA A 12 14.29 3.78 -0.41
N LEU A 13 13.92 3.55 -1.67
CA LEU A 13 12.85 4.26 -2.36
C LEU A 13 11.46 3.73 -2.01
N GLU A 14 11.35 2.53 -1.45
CA GLU A 14 10.05 1.95 -1.08
C GLU A 14 9.31 2.79 -0.04
N SER A 15 10.06 3.37 0.90
CA SER A 15 9.52 4.22 1.96
C SER A 15 8.88 5.51 1.43
N VAL A 16 9.31 5.95 0.24
CA VAL A 16 8.83 7.17 -0.44
C VAL A 16 7.88 6.83 -1.60
N THR A 17 7.80 5.56 -2.01
CA THR A 17 6.93 5.11 -3.10
C THR A 17 5.48 5.08 -2.63
N LEU A 18 4.65 5.87 -3.30
CA LEU A 18 3.22 6.04 -2.98
C LEU A 18 2.35 5.33 -4.02
N LEU A 19 1.60 4.33 -3.56
CA LEU A 19 0.65 3.58 -4.37
C LEU A 19 -0.69 4.30 -4.47
N ASP A 20 -1.26 4.34 -5.67
CA ASP A 20 -2.68 4.62 -5.85
C ASP A 20 -3.55 3.39 -5.50
N VAL A 21 -4.87 3.57 -5.47
CA VAL A 21 -5.80 2.50 -5.09
C VAL A 21 -5.82 1.34 -6.10
N ARG A 22 -5.50 1.58 -7.37
CA ARG A 22 -5.46 0.54 -8.41
C ARG A 22 -4.21 -0.32 -8.22
N GLN A 23 -3.06 0.30 -7.98
CA GLN A 23 -1.82 -0.38 -7.66
C GLN A 23 -1.94 -1.18 -6.36
N LEU A 24 -2.56 -0.60 -5.33
CA LEU A 24 -2.86 -1.29 -4.07
C LEU A 24 -3.74 -2.52 -4.30
N ALA A 25 -4.83 -2.37 -5.05
CA ALA A 25 -5.76 -3.47 -5.38
C ALA A 25 -5.07 -4.60 -6.15
N GLN A 26 -4.23 -4.24 -7.12
CA GLN A 26 -3.43 -5.21 -7.88
C GLN A 26 -2.44 -5.95 -6.98
N LEU A 27 -1.73 -5.23 -6.11
CA LEU A 27 -0.72 -5.81 -5.23
C LEU A 27 -1.33 -6.77 -4.20
N LEU A 28 -2.49 -6.42 -3.65
CA LEU A 28 -3.20 -7.25 -2.67
C LEU A 28 -4.09 -8.33 -3.30
N GLY A 29 -4.31 -8.30 -4.61
CA GLY A 29 -5.21 -9.23 -5.29
C GLY A 29 -6.70 -9.07 -4.92
N ILE A 30 -7.12 -7.87 -4.47
CA ILE A 30 -8.49 -7.60 -4.03
C ILE A 30 -9.16 -6.50 -4.85
N ASN A 31 -10.49 -6.42 -4.78
CA ASN A 31 -11.23 -5.36 -5.46
C ASN A 31 -10.94 -3.98 -4.85
N ILE A 32 -10.93 -2.92 -5.69
CA ILE A 32 -10.80 -1.52 -5.27
C ILE A 32 -11.82 -1.14 -4.18
N ARG A 33 -13.06 -1.63 -4.27
CA ARG A 33 -14.09 -1.39 -3.25
C ARG A 33 -13.70 -1.96 -1.89
N SER A 34 -13.06 -3.12 -1.87
CA SER A 34 -12.53 -3.73 -0.64
C SER A 34 -11.39 -2.90 -0.07
N CYS A 35 -10.50 -2.35 -0.91
CA CYS A 35 -9.44 -1.43 -0.47
C CYS A 35 -10.02 -0.24 0.28
N TRP A 36 -11.05 0.41 -0.26
CA TRP A 36 -11.71 1.54 0.41
C TRP A 36 -12.37 1.17 1.72
N ARG A 37 -13.07 0.03 1.75
CA ARG A 37 -13.71 -0.48 2.97
C ARG A 37 -12.68 -0.72 4.07
N LEU A 38 -11.57 -1.39 3.76
CA LEU A 38 -10.50 -1.68 4.72
C LEU A 38 -9.76 -0.40 5.16
N SER A 39 -9.55 0.53 4.23
CA SER A 39 -8.93 1.83 4.54
C SER A 39 -9.76 2.64 5.51
N ALA A 40 -11.10 2.65 5.35
CA ALA A 40 -11.99 3.33 6.27
C ALA A 40 -11.97 2.72 7.68
N LEU A 41 -11.83 1.38 7.79
CA LEU A 41 -11.67 0.70 9.08
C LEU A 41 -10.34 1.09 9.74
N ALA A 42 -9.23 1.10 8.98
CA ALA A 42 -7.92 1.50 9.50
C ALA A 42 -7.86 2.97 9.93
N GLU A 43 -8.54 3.87 9.20
CA GLU A 43 -8.69 5.27 9.62
C GLU A 43 -9.47 5.39 10.94
N GLY A 44 -10.48 4.54 11.15
CA GLY A 44 -11.25 4.44 12.40
C GLY A 44 -10.51 3.74 13.55
N GLY A 45 -9.27 3.29 13.35
CA GLY A 45 -8.48 2.58 14.37
C GLY A 45 -8.81 1.08 14.48
N HIS A 46 -9.46 0.50 13.48
CA HIS A 46 -9.81 -0.92 13.44
C HIS A 46 -9.00 -1.68 12.39
N GLY A 47 -8.42 -2.81 12.79
CA GLY A 47 -7.68 -3.72 11.93
C GLY A 47 -6.27 -3.24 11.56
N ASP A 48 -5.50 -4.15 10.95
CA ASP A 48 -4.07 -3.96 10.68
C ASP A 48 -3.78 -3.42 9.26
N PHE A 49 -4.83 -2.97 8.56
CA PHE A 49 -4.68 -2.50 7.19
C PHE A 49 -3.87 -1.19 7.14
N PRO A 50 -3.00 -0.99 6.12
CA PRO A 50 -2.18 0.21 6.01
C PRO A 50 -3.00 1.51 6.00
N LYS A 51 -2.62 2.46 6.85
CA LYS A 51 -3.32 3.75 6.94
C LYS A 51 -3.11 4.56 5.66
N PRO A 52 -4.17 5.11 5.06
CA PRO A 52 -4.05 5.97 3.89
C PRO A 52 -3.39 7.32 4.23
N LEU A 53 -2.58 7.82 3.31
CA LEU A 53 -2.07 9.18 3.27
C LEU A 53 -2.97 10.04 2.37
N ARG A 54 -3.64 11.04 2.96
CA ARG A 54 -4.43 12.02 2.22
C ARG A 54 -3.56 13.23 1.87
N ILE A 55 -3.06 13.26 0.64
CA ILE A 55 -2.26 14.38 0.12
C ILE A 55 -3.18 15.59 -0.10
N THR A 56 -4.36 15.33 -0.68
CA THR A 56 -5.44 16.30 -0.85
C THR A 56 -6.77 15.61 -0.55
N PRO A 57 -7.89 16.34 -0.41
CA PRO A 57 -9.21 15.72 -0.21
C PRO A 57 -9.61 14.71 -1.31
N LYS A 58 -9.05 14.83 -2.51
CA LYS A 58 -9.33 13.95 -3.66
C LYS A 58 -8.19 12.97 -3.99
N THR A 59 -7.09 12.99 -3.23
CA THR A 59 -5.89 12.21 -3.53
C THR A 59 -5.45 11.44 -2.30
N VAL A 60 -5.72 10.14 -2.33
CA VAL A 60 -5.35 9.19 -1.29
C VAL A 60 -4.28 8.24 -1.82
N ARG A 61 -3.26 7.97 -1.01
CA ARG A 61 -2.12 7.10 -1.34
C ARG A 61 -1.76 6.19 -0.17
N TRP A 62 -1.00 5.14 -0.44
CA TRP A 62 -0.42 4.26 0.58
C TRP A 62 1.07 4.11 0.33
N ARG A 63 1.88 4.02 1.39
CA ARG A 63 3.30 3.74 1.22
C ARG A 63 3.47 2.29 0.84
N LEU A 64 4.36 2.02 -0.12
CA LEU A 64 4.67 0.66 -0.53
C LEU A 64 5.22 -0.16 0.64
N THR A 65 6.08 0.43 1.49
CA THR A 65 6.63 -0.24 2.67
C THR A 65 5.55 -0.71 3.65
N ASP A 66 4.56 0.13 3.97
CA ASP A 66 3.48 -0.23 4.90
C ASP A 66 2.63 -1.38 4.34
N VAL A 67 2.36 -1.36 3.03
CA VAL A 67 1.59 -2.41 2.34
C VAL A 67 2.36 -3.73 2.31
N ARG A 68 3.68 -3.69 2.10
CA ARG A 68 4.52 -4.89 2.16
C ARG A 68 4.57 -5.47 3.56
N GLY A 69 4.79 -4.63 4.59
CA GLY A 69 4.75 -5.08 5.98
C GLY A 69 3.41 -5.72 6.36
N TYR A 70 2.30 -5.19 5.84
CA TYR A 70 0.99 -5.83 5.99
C TYR A 70 0.90 -7.20 5.31
N ILE A 71 1.39 -7.35 4.09
CA ILE A 71 1.43 -8.64 3.37
C ILE A 71 2.30 -9.64 4.12
N GLU A 72 3.47 -9.22 4.62
CA GLU A 72 4.38 -10.05 5.41
C GLU A 72 3.71 -10.52 6.71
N ALA A 73 3.01 -9.62 7.42
CA ALA A 73 2.27 -9.96 8.62
C ALA A 73 1.14 -10.98 8.34
N LEU A 74 0.47 -10.86 7.19
CA LEU A 74 -0.52 -11.85 6.75
C LEU A 74 0.11 -13.20 6.36
N ALA A 75 1.25 -13.16 5.67
CA ALA A 75 1.97 -14.35 5.23
C ALA A 75 2.62 -15.12 6.39
N GLY A 76 3.02 -14.41 7.45
CA GLY A 76 3.54 -14.96 8.69
C GLY A 76 2.48 -15.28 9.74
N GLY A 77 1.20 -15.42 9.35
CA GLY A 77 0.07 -15.52 10.26
C GLY A 77 0.28 -16.49 11.44
N ASN A 78 0.15 -15.95 12.65
CA ASN A 78 -0.09 -16.68 13.91
C ASN A 78 0.99 -17.71 14.33
N ALA A 79 1.95 -17.26 15.13
CA ALA A 79 2.48 -18.04 16.25
C ALA A 79 1.77 -17.57 17.54
#